data_AF-A0A6C0IP89-F1
#
_entry.id   AF-A0A6C0IP89-F1
#
_cell.length_a   1.000
_cell.length_b   1.000
_cell.length_c   1.000
_cell.angle_alpha   90.00
_cell.angle_beta   90.00
_cell.angle_gamma   90.00
#
_symmetry.space_group_name_H-M   'P 1'
#
loop_
_entity.id
_entity.type
_entity.pdbx_description
1 polymer ?
#
loop_
_entity_poly.entity_id
_entity_poly.type
_entity_poly.pdbx_seq_one_letter_code
_entity_poly.pdbx_strand_id
1 'polypeptide(L)'
;MLYKYYIRTDSKIQITYLCIFVFMTEKLEESDFLEGQDIHIQTTGLSRNPIDKYYTKRDIVDVCIDMVKKYLKIRKTMDIVIEPSAGSGVFYNAISTLCNNIRMFDIFPDSDIVVKKDFLEVSPDNICPGKDVNEMTIHTIGNPPFGRQSSLAIKFIKHASTFSKTISFILPKSFKKDSMRKAFPLSFHLLYECDLPEKSFTVNGEDHDSPCIFQIWERKSFNRKIPEVPPPNGYVFVKKEKEPMLSLRRVGVFAGKVDISIHDKSEQSHYFIKITNETLIEKINEIVEYMNSVAYEFNNTVGPKSISKGEFIVELNKCVQKLVNTK
;
A
#
# COMPACT_ATOMS: atom_id res chain seq x y z
N MET A 1 -0.22 -37.56 -27.10
CA MET A 1 -0.34 -38.47 -28.26
C MET A 1 0.34 -39.78 -27.86
N LEU A 2 -0.43 -40.87 -27.78
CA LEU A 2 0.06 -42.21 -27.43
C LEU A 2 1.04 -42.72 -28.49
N TYR A 3 2.17 -43.30 -28.08
CA TYR A 3 2.72 -44.49 -28.74
C TYR A 3 3.39 -45.41 -27.71
N LYS A 4 2.82 -46.61 -27.58
CA LYS A 4 3.44 -47.79 -26.96
C LYS A 4 4.28 -48.49 -28.01
N TYR A 5 5.49 -48.89 -27.67
CA TYR A 5 6.15 -50.03 -28.32
C TYR A 5 6.60 -51.03 -27.25
N TYR A 6 6.10 -52.25 -27.38
CA TYR A 6 6.55 -53.45 -26.67
C TYR A 6 7.47 -54.22 -27.63
N ILE A 7 8.67 -54.59 -27.18
CA ILE A 7 9.37 -55.75 -27.73
C ILE A 7 9.83 -56.65 -26.57
N ARG A 8 9.58 -57.93 -26.79
CA ARG A 8 9.48 -59.06 -25.89
C ARG A 8 10.84 -59.71 -25.66
N THR A 9 11.04 -60.21 -24.44
CA THR A 9 12.19 -60.96 -23.92
C THR A 9 12.30 -62.37 -24.52
N ASP A 10 13.54 -62.88 -24.67
CA ASP A 10 14.11 -63.99 -23.88
C ASP A 10 15.24 -64.74 -24.63
N SER A 11 16.44 -64.78 -24.05
CA SER A 11 17.22 -66.02 -23.84
C SER A 11 18.54 -65.74 -23.09
N LYS A 12 18.74 -66.54 -22.03
CA LYS A 12 19.87 -66.55 -21.10
C LYS A 12 21.21 -66.91 -21.78
N ILE A 13 22.28 -66.15 -21.53
CA ILE A 13 23.68 -66.65 -21.47
C ILE A 13 24.44 -65.92 -20.35
N GLN A 14 25.30 -66.68 -19.67
CA GLN A 14 26.09 -66.42 -18.47
C GLN A 14 27.05 -65.22 -18.48
N ILE A 15 27.23 -64.69 -17.27
CA ILE A 15 28.29 -63.79 -16.79
C ILE A 15 29.66 -64.46 -16.89
N THR A 16 30.68 -63.74 -17.37
CA THR A 16 31.97 -63.43 -16.68
C THR A 16 33.01 -62.98 -17.71
N TYR A 17 33.28 -61.66 -17.80
CA TYR A 17 34.64 -61.17 -18.04
C TYR A 17 34.84 -59.88 -17.24
N LEU A 18 35.91 -59.93 -16.48
CA LEU A 18 36.39 -59.01 -15.45
C LEU A 18 37.23 -57.91 -16.11
N CYS A 19 37.02 -56.68 -15.65
CA CYS A 19 37.93 -55.52 -15.66
C CYS A 19 38.65 -55.15 -16.97
N ILE A 20 38.28 -54.00 -17.54
CA ILE A 20 39.10 -52.76 -17.67
C ILE A 20 38.34 -51.86 -18.65
N PHE A 21 37.56 -50.92 -18.11
CA PHE A 21 37.28 -49.59 -18.69
C PHE A 21 36.51 -48.78 -17.63
N VAL A 22 37.21 -48.52 -16.52
CA VAL A 22 36.85 -47.42 -15.62
C VAL A 22 37.40 -46.15 -16.27
N PHE A 23 36.62 -45.08 -16.20
CA PHE A 23 36.80 -43.75 -16.82
C PHE A 23 36.23 -43.60 -18.23
N MET A 24 34.92 -43.30 -18.34
CA MET A 24 34.36 -42.21 -19.18
C MET A 24 32.80 -42.23 -19.26
N THR A 25 32.07 -42.50 -18.17
CA THR A 25 30.59 -42.38 -18.17
C THR A 25 30.02 -41.91 -16.82
N GLU A 26 30.46 -40.75 -16.33
CA GLU A 26 29.78 -40.00 -15.25
C GLU A 26 29.60 -38.51 -15.62
N LYS A 27 29.50 -38.19 -16.92
CA LYS A 27 29.41 -36.79 -17.38
C LYS A 27 28.37 -36.51 -18.46
N LEU A 28 27.38 -37.39 -18.62
CA LEU A 28 26.32 -37.23 -19.63
C LEU A 28 24.89 -37.44 -19.09
N GLU A 29 24.67 -37.34 -17.77
CA GLU A 29 23.31 -37.29 -17.19
C GLU A 29 23.03 -36.05 -16.33
N GLU A 30 23.93 -35.06 -16.28
CA GLU A 30 23.72 -33.80 -15.55
C GLU A 30 23.32 -32.59 -16.43
N SER A 31 23.22 -32.75 -17.76
CA SER A 31 22.90 -31.63 -18.67
C SER A 31 21.42 -31.48 -19.03
N ASP A 32 20.57 -32.46 -18.72
CA ASP A 32 19.18 -32.48 -19.21
C ASP A 32 18.13 -32.29 -18.09
N PHE A 33 18.54 -31.83 -16.90
CA PHE A 33 17.63 -31.55 -15.78
C PHE A 33 17.64 -30.08 -15.30
N LEU A 34 18.16 -29.16 -16.12
CA LEU A 34 18.13 -27.71 -15.87
C LEU A 34 17.51 -26.91 -17.02
N GLU A 35 16.59 -27.50 -17.78
CA GLU A 35 15.66 -26.73 -18.61
C GLU A 35 14.34 -26.54 -17.86
N GLY A 36 14.07 -25.31 -17.43
CA GLY A 36 12.73 -24.89 -17.02
C GLY A 36 12.55 -24.31 -15.62
N GLN A 37 13.59 -23.75 -14.99
CA GLN A 37 13.35 -22.64 -14.06
C GLN A 37 13.48 -21.34 -14.85
N ASP A 38 12.35 -20.83 -15.33
CA ASP A 38 12.25 -19.41 -15.66
C ASP A 38 12.59 -18.63 -14.40
N ILE A 39 13.83 -18.18 -14.29
CA ILE A 39 14.24 -17.17 -13.32
C ILE A 39 13.52 -15.90 -13.76
N HIS A 40 12.28 -15.71 -13.29
CA HIS A 40 11.49 -14.54 -13.61
C HIS A 40 12.11 -13.36 -12.86
N ILE A 41 13.10 -12.72 -13.49
CA ILE A 41 13.80 -11.55 -12.94
C ILE A 41 12.77 -10.44 -12.76
N GLN A 42 12.48 -10.12 -11.51
CA GLN A 42 11.53 -9.08 -11.13
C GLN A 42 12.01 -7.74 -11.70
N THR A 43 11.15 -7.09 -12.47
CA THR A 43 11.39 -5.72 -12.91
C THR A 43 10.71 -4.75 -11.94
N THR A 44 11.44 -3.73 -11.50
CA THR A 44 10.93 -2.69 -10.60
C THR A 44 10.74 -1.37 -11.37
N GLY A 45 9.87 -0.49 -10.87
CA GLY A 45 9.67 0.83 -11.48
C GLY A 45 8.96 0.77 -12.85
N LEU A 46 9.53 1.44 -13.86
CA LEU A 46 8.92 1.63 -15.19
C LEU A 46 8.86 0.34 -16.03
N SER A 47 9.73 -0.64 -15.74
CA SER A 47 9.80 -1.91 -16.47
C SER A 47 8.99 -3.03 -15.81
N ARG A 48 8.24 -2.73 -14.72
CA ARG A 48 7.54 -3.71 -13.89
C ARG A 48 6.66 -4.66 -14.70
N ASN A 49 6.88 -5.96 -14.51
CA ASN A 49 6.06 -7.00 -15.10
C ASN A 49 4.72 -7.08 -14.34
N PRO A 50 3.57 -6.98 -15.03
CA PRO A 50 2.26 -7.08 -14.39
C PRO A 50 1.97 -8.43 -13.71
N ILE A 51 2.80 -9.45 -13.96
CA ILE A 51 2.59 -10.84 -13.51
C ILE A 51 3.10 -11.10 -12.09
N ASP A 52 4.00 -10.26 -11.54
CA ASP A 52 4.55 -10.51 -10.21
C ASP A 52 3.46 -10.47 -9.13
N LYS A 53 3.15 -11.64 -8.57
CA LYS A 53 2.15 -11.82 -7.51
C LYS A 53 2.79 -11.55 -6.16
N TYR A 54 2.16 -10.64 -5.41
CA TYR A 54 2.55 -10.31 -4.04
C TYR A 54 1.60 -11.04 -3.09
N TYR A 55 2.13 -11.97 -2.30
CA TYR A 55 1.35 -12.68 -1.31
C TYR A 55 1.58 -12.12 0.08
N THR A 56 0.52 -12.10 0.87
CA THR A 56 0.59 -11.74 2.30
C THR A 56 0.96 -13.00 3.07
N LYS A 57 1.93 -12.93 3.98
CA LYS A 57 2.27 -14.07 4.84
C LYS A 57 1.15 -14.37 5.84
N ARG A 58 1.02 -15.64 6.23
CA ARG A 58 -0.08 -16.12 7.09
C ARG A 58 -0.07 -15.49 8.49
N ASP A 59 1.09 -15.35 9.10
CA ASP A 59 1.28 -14.68 10.39
C ASP A 59 0.82 -13.20 10.33
N ILE A 60 1.06 -12.52 9.21
CA ILE A 60 0.60 -11.14 8.99
C ILE A 60 -0.92 -11.07 8.84
N VAL A 61 -1.51 -12.05 8.14
CA VAL A 61 -2.97 -12.20 8.05
C VAL A 61 -3.57 -12.34 9.45
N ASP A 62 -3.00 -13.20 10.29
CA ASP A 62 -3.49 -13.43 11.66
C ASP A 62 -3.46 -12.14 12.49
N VAL A 63 -2.35 -11.38 12.42
CA VAL A 63 -2.25 -10.04 13.04
C VAL A 63 -3.36 -9.11 12.56
N CYS A 64 -3.63 -9.05 11.25
CA CYS A 64 -4.68 -8.19 10.70
C CYS A 64 -6.07 -8.61 11.21
N ILE A 65 -6.36 -9.92 11.22
CA ILE A 65 -7.65 -10.45 11.64
C ILE A 65 -7.88 -10.29 13.14
N ASP A 66 -6.85 -10.38 13.97
CA ASP A 66 -6.96 -10.10 15.41
C ASP A 66 -7.32 -8.63 15.67
N MET A 67 -6.78 -7.70 14.88
CA MET A 67 -7.20 -6.30 14.95
C MET A 67 -8.64 -6.13 14.47
N VAL A 68 -9.07 -6.84 13.44
CA VAL A 68 -10.49 -6.87 13.03
C VAL A 68 -11.39 -7.34 14.18
N LYS A 69 -11.05 -8.45 14.86
CA LYS A 69 -11.82 -8.96 16.03
C LYS A 69 -11.91 -7.94 17.15
N LYS A 70 -10.81 -7.22 17.39
CA LYS A 70 -10.71 -6.23 18.47
C LYS A 70 -11.58 -4.99 18.22
N TYR A 71 -11.61 -4.50 16.97
CA TYR A 71 -12.24 -3.22 16.65
C TYR A 71 -13.62 -3.35 16.01
N LEU A 72 -13.97 -4.51 15.44
CA LEU A 72 -15.24 -4.74 14.75
C LEU A 72 -16.01 -5.90 15.38
N LYS A 73 -17.34 -5.74 15.45
CA LYS A 73 -18.28 -6.82 15.82
C LYS A 73 -18.94 -7.38 14.57
N ILE A 74 -18.37 -8.46 14.02
CA ILE A 74 -18.90 -9.17 12.85
C ILE A 74 -19.81 -10.31 13.34
N ARG A 75 -21.05 -10.35 12.84
CA ARG A 75 -22.03 -11.40 13.16
C ARG A 75 -21.80 -12.61 12.28
N LYS A 76 -21.29 -13.69 12.89
CA LYS A 76 -20.81 -14.90 12.21
C LYS A 76 -21.75 -15.49 11.14
N THR A 77 -23.07 -15.44 11.35
CA THR A 77 -24.05 -16.05 10.44
C THR A 77 -24.84 -15.06 9.59
N MET A 78 -24.78 -13.76 9.92
CA MET A 78 -25.65 -12.73 9.31
C MET A 78 -24.88 -11.76 8.41
N ASP A 79 -23.65 -11.43 8.78
CA ASP A 79 -22.83 -10.50 8.03
C ASP A 79 -22.14 -11.24 6.88
N ILE A 80 -21.56 -10.49 5.95
CA ILE A 80 -20.81 -11.03 4.80
C ILE A 80 -19.41 -10.44 4.85
N VAL A 81 -18.39 -11.28 4.69
CA VAL A 81 -17.00 -10.84 4.54
C VAL A 81 -16.56 -11.03 3.10
N ILE A 82 -15.94 -10.00 2.53
CA ILE A 82 -15.40 -10.03 1.16
C ILE A 82 -13.89 -9.85 1.20
N GLU A 83 -13.16 -10.76 0.55
CA GLU A 83 -11.76 -10.55 0.18
C GLU A 83 -11.68 -10.17 -1.32
N PRO A 84 -11.23 -8.96 -1.67
CA PRO A 84 -11.42 -8.40 -3.00
C PRO A 84 -10.33 -8.78 -4.03
N SER A 85 -9.24 -9.38 -3.58
CA SER A 85 -8.09 -9.74 -4.42
C SER A 85 -7.32 -10.88 -3.76
N ALA A 86 -7.98 -12.03 -3.69
CA ALA A 86 -7.60 -13.09 -2.77
C ALA A 86 -6.38 -13.91 -3.21
N GLY A 87 -5.98 -13.88 -4.47
CA GLY A 87 -4.87 -14.68 -5.01
C GLY A 87 -5.01 -16.17 -4.66
N SER A 88 -4.14 -16.65 -3.76
CA SER A 88 -4.13 -18.03 -3.23
C SER A 88 -5.14 -18.29 -2.09
N GLY A 89 -5.86 -17.27 -1.65
CA GLY A 89 -6.87 -17.36 -0.61
C GLY A 89 -6.31 -17.43 0.81
N VAL A 90 -5.13 -16.85 1.05
CA VAL A 90 -4.42 -16.94 2.34
C VAL A 90 -5.23 -16.40 3.54
N PHE A 91 -6.16 -15.46 3.32
CA PHE A 91 -7.03 -14.94 4.38
C PHE A 91 -8.18 -15.87 4.76
N TYR A 92 -8.52 -16.89 3.95
CA TYR A 92 -9.73 -17.70 4.14
C TYR A 92 -9.85 -18.30 5.54
N ASN A 93 -8.79 -18.98 6.01
CA ASN A 93 -8.80 -19.66 7.30
C ASN A 93 -8.95 -18.67 8.47
N ALA A 94 -8.35 -17.50 8.37
CA ALA A 94 -8.45 -16.49 9.42
C ALA A 94 -9.83 -15.81 9.40
N ILE A 95 -10.36 -15.50 8.22
CA ILE A 95 -11.71 -14.92 8.06
C ILE A 95 -12.81 -15.89 8.49
N SER A 96 -12.65 -17.20 8.27
CA SER A 96 -13.65 -18.21 8.69
C SER A 96 -13.81 -18.31 10.21
N THR A 97 -12.84 -17.80 10.98
CA THR A 97 -13.01 -17.62 12.42
C THR A 97 -13.99 -16.49 12.77
N LEU A 98 -14.21 -15.53 11.87
CA LEU A 98 -15.09 -14.37 12.04
C LEU A 98 -16.49 -14.61 11.51
N CYS A 99 -16.59 -15.18 10.31
CA CYS A 99 -17.83 -15.22 9.54
C CYS A 99 -17.93 -16.47 8.66
N ASN A 100 -19.14 -16.99 8.53
CA ASN A 100 -19.44 -18.13 7.67
C ASN A 100 -19.71 -17.70 6.22
N ASN A 101 -20.21 -16.48 6.01
CA ASN A 101 -20.56 -15.97 4.69
C ASN A 101 -19.38 -15.22 4.08
N ILE A 102 -18.47 -15.95 3.45
CA ILE A 102 -17.25 -15.41 2.83
C ILE A 102 -17.42 -15.35 1.31
N ARG A 103 -16.96 -14.27 0.68
CA ARG A 103 -16.80 -14.15 -0.78
C ARG A 103 -15.37 -13.74 -1.08
N MET A 104 -14.72 -14.44 -1.99
CA MET A 104 -13.33 -14.19 -2.35
C MET A 104 -13.27 -14.02 -3.85
N PHE A 105 -12.67 -12.92 -4.31
CA PHE A 105 -12.57 -12.58 -5.72
C PHE A 105 -11.11 -12.39 -6.11
N ASP A 106 -10.75 -12.81 -7.32
CA ASP A 106 -9.48 -12.46 -7.94
C ASP A 106 -9.59 -12.56 -9.48
N ILE A 107 -8.80 -11.79 -10.22
CA ILE A 107 -8.78 -11.87 -11.69
C ILE A 107 -8.01 -13.12 -12.15
N PHE A 108 -7.00 -13.53 -11.38
CA PHE A 108 -6.14 -14.68 -11.65
C PHE A 108 -5.93 -15.52 -10.37
N PRO A 109 -7.00 -16.19 -9.87
CA PRO A 109 -6.94 -16.96 -8.63
C PRO A 109 -5.99 -18.15 -8.73
N ASP A 110 -5.36 -18.49 -7.61
CA ASP A 110 -4.50 -19.69 -7.45
C ASP A 110 -5.16 -20.74 -6.55
N SER A 111 -6.46 -20.61 -6.30
CA SER A 111 -7.23 -21.52 -5.46
C SER A 111 -8.69 -21.59 -5.91
N ASP A 112 -9.26 -22.80 -5.87
CA ASP A 112 -10.65 -23.05 -6.28
C ASP A 112 -11.69 -22.43 -5.33
N ILE A 113 -11.29 -22.02 -4.12
CA ILE A 113 -12.16 -21.30 -3.18
C ILE A 113 -12.38 -19.83 -3.59
N VAL A 114 -11.59 -19.33 -4.55
CA VAL A 114 -11.60 -17.95 -5.02
C VAL A 114 -12.32 -17.86 -6.35
N VAL A 115 -13.33 -16.99 -6.42
CA VAL A 115 -14.10 -16.75 -7.64
C VAL A 115 -13.28 -15.91 -8.60
N LYS A 116 -13.06 -16.43 -9.83
CA LYS A 116 -12.40 -15.68 -10.90
C LYS A 116 -13.28 -14.53 -11.39
N LYS A 117 -13.02 -13.30 -10.94
CA LYS A 117 -13.75 -12.09 -11.30
C LYS A 117 -12.96 -10.83 -10.95
N ASP A 118 -13.06 -9.78 -11.77
CA ASP A 118 -12.58 -8.45 -11.38
C ASP A 118 -13.48 -7.88 -10.27
N PHE A 119 -12.88 -7.63 -9.10
CA PHE A 119 -13.57 -7.02 -7.98
C PHE A 119 -14.15 -5.65 -8.31
N LEU A 120 -13.53 -4.88 -9.20
CA LEU A 120 -14.07 -3.57 -9.60
C LEU A 120 -15.37 -3.68 -10.41
N GLU A 121 -15.74 -4.88 -10.84
CA GLU A 121 -17.00 -5.22 -11.53
C GLU A 121 -17.97 -6.02 -10.63
N VAL A 122 -17.65 -6.21 -9.34
CA VAL A 122 -18.53 -6.91 -8.39
C VAL A 122 -19.69 -5.99 -7.99
N SER A 123 -20.91 -6.47 -8.20
CA SER A 123 -22.14 -5.82 -7.74
C SER A 123 -22.71 -6.53 -6.50
N PRO A 124 -23.65 -5.90 -5.78
CA PRO A 124 -24.42 -6.55 -4.71
C PRO A 124 -25.02 -7.91 -5.12
N ASP A 125 -25.52 -8.04 -6.36
CA ASP A 125 -26.06 -9.30 -6.88
C ASP A 125 -25.01 -10.41 -6.99
N ASN A 126 -23.74 -10.06 -7.21
CA ASN A 126 -22.66 -11.06 -7.19
C ASN A 126 -22.31 -11.51 -5.76
N ILE A 127 -22.61 -10.69 -4.75
CA ILE A 127 -22.31 -10.96 -3.35
C ILE A 127 -23.42 -11.82 -2.73
N CYS A 128 -24.67 -11.42 -2.92
CA CYS A 128 -25.87 -12.12 -2.48
C CYS A 128 -27.01 -11.85 -3.49
N PRO A 129 -27.22 -12.75 -4.48
CA PRO A 129 -28.25 -12.57 -5.50
C PRO A 129 -29.64 -12.32 -4.91
N GLY A 130 -30.35 -11.32 -5.45
CA GLY A 130 -31.74 -11.03 -5.07
C GLY A 130 -31.93 -10.34 -3.73
N LYS A 131 -30.85 -9.88 -3.08
CA LYS A 131 -30.92 -9.15 -1.81
C LYS A 131 -30.53 -7.68 -1.98
N ASP A 132 -31.33 -6.77 -1.45
CA ASP A 132 -31.00 -5.34 -1.44
C ASP A 132 -29.74 -5.08 -0.60
N VAL A 133 -28.83 -4.25 -1.11
CA VAL A 133 -27.59 -3.88 -0.42
C VAL A 133 -27.80 -3.26 0.94
N ASN A 134 -28.90 -2.54 1.14
CA ASN A 134 -29.26 -1.90 2.41
C ASN A 134 -29.68 -2.93 3.47
N GLU A 135 -30.04 -4.15 3.07
CA GLU A 135 -30.34 -5.26 3.98
C GLU A 135 -29.10 -6.12 4.31
N MET A 136 -27.97 -5.80 3.68
CA MET A 136 -26.71 -6.48 3.88
C MET A 136 -25.81 -5.73 4.85
N THR A 137 -25.00 -6.47 5.60
CA THR A 137 -23.90 -5.92 6.38
C THR A 137 -22.62 -6.53 5.87
N ILE A 138 -21.87 -5.75 5.09
CA ILE A 138 -20.71 -6.23 4.34
C ILE A 138 -19.43 -5.63 4.93
N HIS A 139 -18.45 -6.49 5.15
CA HIS A 139 -17.11 -6.13 5.60
C HIS A 139 -16.10 -6.55 4.54
N THR A 140 -15.40 -5.60 3.92
CA THR A 140 -14.31 -5.94 2.98
C THR A 140 -12.98 -5.96 3.71
N ILE A 141 -12.26 -7.08 3.63
CA ILE A 141 -10.99 -7.32 4.34
C ILE A 141 -9.98 -7.90 3.36
N GLY A 142 -8.75 -7.39 3.32
CA GLY A 142 -7.69 -8.03 2.52
C GLY A 142 -6.53 -7.11 2.16
N ASN A 143 -5.74 -7.54 1.19
CA ASN A 143 -4.61 -6.80 0.65
C ASN A 143 -4.86 -6.42 -0.83
N PRO A 144 -5.51 -5.27 -1.11
CA PRO A 144 -5.77 -4.85 -2.48
C PRO A 144 -4.47 -4.58 -3.24
N PRO A 145 -4.40 -4.86 -4.55
CA PRO A 145 -3.22 -4.50 -5.34
C PRO A 145 -3.03 -2.97 -5.34
N PHE A 146 -1.79 -2.53 -5.09
CA PHE A 146 -1.53 -1.10 -4.86
C PHE A 146 -1.59 -0.26 -6.13
N GLY A 147 -1.02 -0.76 -7.23
CA GLY A 147 -0.86 -0.01 -8.48
C GLY A 147 0.11 1.18 -8.37
N ARG A 148 0.43 1.80 -9.52
CA ARG A 148 1.33 2.95 -9.55
C ARG A 148 0.76 4.11 -8.73
N GLN A 149 1.56 4.69 -7.84
CA GLN A 149 1.13 5.78 -6.93
C GLN A 149 -0.15 5.44 -6.15
N SER A 150 -0.32 4.17 -5.75
CA SER A 150 -1.51 3.69 -5.03
C SER A 150 -2.84 3.81 -5.80
N SER A 151 -2.81 4.03 -7.11
CA SER A 151 -4.00 4.28 -7.92
C SER A 151 -5.01 3.13 -7.88
N LEU A 152 -4.55 1.88 -7.80
CA LEU A 152 -5.43 0.72 -7.80
C LEU A 152 -6.03 0.49 -6.40
N ALA A 153 -5.25 0.65 -5.33
CA ALA A 153 -5.78 0.65 -3.97
C ALA A 153 -6.89 1.69 -3.78
N ILE A 154 -6.72 2.90 -4.35
CA ILE A 154 -7.77 3.94 -4.33
C ILE A 154 -9.04 3.48 -5.05
N LYS A 155 -8.94 2.80 -6.20
CA LYS A 155 -10.10 2.24 -6.92
C LYS A 155 -10.81 1.18 -6.08
N PHE A 156 -10.06 0.26 -5.47
CA PHE A 156 -10.60 -0.77 -4.59
C PHE A 156 -11.32 -0.18 -3.38
N ILE A 157 -10.73 0.84 -2.73
CA ILE A 157 -11.36 1.57 -1.62
C ILE A 157 -12.69 2.18 -2.07
N LYS A 158 -12.69 2.92 -3.19
CA LYS A 158 -13.90 3.58 -3.70
C LYS A 158 -14.99 2.57 -4.05
N HIS A 159 -14.62 1.47 -4.70
CA HIS A 159 -15.54 0.43 -5.10
C HIS A 159 -16.12 -0.30 -3.88
N ALA A 160 -15.28 -0.76 -2.95
CA ALA A 160 -15.73 -1.37 -1.69
C ALA A 160 -16.64 -0.42 -0.89
N SER A 161 -16.38 0.89 -0.95
CA SER A 161 -17.19 1.93 -0.31
C SER A 161 -18.58 2.12 -0.95
N THR A 162 -18.96 1.38 -1.99
CA THR A 162 -20.32 1.44 -2.55
C THR A 162 -21.30 0.54 -1.79
N PHE A 163 -20.83 -0.55 -1.19
CA PHE A 163 -21.68 -1.54 -0.52
C PHE A 163 -21.22 -1.91 0.90
N SER A 164 -19.98 -1.58 1.28
CA SER A 164 -19.43 -2.02 2.57
C SER A 164 -19.85 -1.13 3.72
N LYS A 165 -20.09 -1.76 4.88
CA LYS A 165 -20.15 -1.10 6.19
C LYS A 165 -18.76 -0.81 6.72
N THR A 166 -17.81 -1.73 6.52
CA THR A 166 -16.41 -1.53 6.94
C THR A 166 -15.43 -1.95 5.86
N ILE A 167 -14.26 -1.31 5.84
CA ILE A 167 -13.14 -1.65 4.95
C ILE A 167 -11.90 -1.80 5.82
N SER A 168 -11.28 -2.98 5.79
CA SER A 168 -10.06 -3.30 6.53
C SER A 168 -8.96 -3.73 5.57
N PHE A 169 -8.07 -2.81 5.21
CA PHE A 169 -7.09 -3.05 4.16
C PHE A 169 -5.66 -2.92 4.64
N ILE A 170 -4.81 -3.79 4.08
CA ILE A 170 -3.37 -3.56 4.00
C ILE A 170 -3.14 -2.54 2.89
N LEU A 171 -2.45 -1.45 3.21
CA LEU A 171 -2.21 -0.33 2.31
C LEU A 171 -0.75 0.13 2.40
N PRO A 172 -0.18 0.77 1.36
CA PRO A 172 1.13 1.40 1.47
C PRO A 172 1.18 2.42 2.61
N LYS A 173 2.33 2.58 3.25
CA LYS A 173 2.54 3.53 4.36
C LYS A 173 2.16 4.98 4.03
N SER A 174 2.13 5.36 2.75
CA SER A 174 1.61 6.65 2.26
C SER A 174 0.18 6.96 2.70
N PHE A 175 -0.64 5.95 2.99
CA PHE A 175 -2.01 6.11 3.47
C PHE A 175 -2.14 6.66 4.90
N LYS A 176 -1.02 6.82 5.64
CA LYS A 176 -0.99 7.61 6.88
C LYS A 176 -1.21 9.10 6.61
N LYS A 177 -0.84 9.61 5.42
CA LYS A 177 -0.99 11.02 5.06
C LYS A 177 -2.45 11.37 4.81
N ASP A 178 -2.88 12.53 5.33
CA ASP A 178 -4.25 13.02 5.14
C ASP A 178 -4.66 13.14 3.67
N SER A 179 -3.72 13.49 2.78
CA SER A 179 -3.99 13.54 1.34
C SER A 179 -4.42 12.19 0.76
N MET A 180 -3.86 11.09 1.27
CA MET A 180 -4.19 9.73 0.84
C MET A 180 -5.44 9.21 1.53
N ARG A 181 -5.67 9.58 2.80
CA ARG A 181 -6.91 9.25 3.53
C ARG A 181 -8.16 9.80 2.85
N LYS A 182 -8.06 10.84 2.02
CA LYS A 182 -9.14 11.35 1.14
C LYS A 182 -9.65 10.31 0.12
N ALA A 183 -8.94 9.20 -0.10
CA ALA A 183 -9.43 8.09 -0.92
C ALA A 183 -10.70 7.45 -0.35
N PHE A 184 -10.85 7.44 0.98
CA PHE A 184 -12.06 6.98 1.65
C PHE A 184 -13.12 8.09 1.65
N PRO A 185 -14.39 7.80 1.32
CA PRO A 185 -15.48 8.78 1.43
C PRO A 185 -15.59 9.36 2.83
N LEU A 186 -16.14 10.57 2.95
CA LEU A 186 -16.24 11.27 4.24
C LEU A 186 -17.11 10.54 5.27
N SER A 187 -18.05 9.70 4.81
CA SER A 187 -18.87 8.86 5.69
C SER A 187 -18.09 7.73 6.34
N PHE A 188 -16.87 7.39 5.89
CA PHE A 188 -16.02 6.41 6.55
C PHE A 188 -15.14 7.08 7.61
N HIS A 189 -14.97 6.44 8.76
CA HIS A 189 -14.18 6.93 9.89
C HIS A 189 -13.09 5.91 10.20
N LEU A 190 -11.85 6.38 10.33
CA LEU A 190 -10.71 5.51 10.70
C LEU A 190 -10.89 5.08 12.16
N LEU A 191 -11.04 3.78 12.39
CA LEU A 191 -11.14 3.20 13.73
C LEU A 191 -9.79 2.76 14.27
N TYR A 192 -8.92 2.27 13.38
CA TYR A 192 -7.63 1.71 13.76
C TYR A 192 -6.61 1.80 12.62
N GLU A 193 -5.35 1.99 12.98
CA GLU A 193 -4.19 1.98 12.09
C GLU A 193 -2.99 1.38 12.83
N CYS A 194 -2.24 0.48 12.18
CA CYS A 194 -0.92 0.05 12.65
C CYS A 194 0.07 -0.16 11.52
N ASP A 195 1.36 0.01 11.80
CA ASP A 195 2.43 -0.42 10.89
C ASP A 195 2.50 -1.95 10.86
N LEU A 196 2.68 -2.51 9.66
CA LEU A 196 3.02 -3.94 9.51
C LEU A 196 4.54 -4.11 9.65
N PRO A 197 5.00 -5.25 10.20
CA PRO A 197 6.42 -5.54 10.34
C PRO A 197 7.12 -5.66 8.97
N GLU A 198 8.43 -5.52 8.96
CA GLU A 198 9.24 -5.76 7.76
C GLU A 198 9.03 -7.18 7.21
N LYS A 199 9.25 -7.35 5.90
CA LYS A 199 9.11 -8.65 5.23
C LYS A 199 7.72 -9.30 5.41
N SER A 200 6.67 -8.47 5.47
CA SER A 200 5.28 -8.93 5.59
C SER A 200 4.74 -9.68 4.35
N PHE A 201 5.45 -9.60 3.22
CA PHE A 201 4.99 -10.13 1.95
C PHE A 201 6.04 -11.06 1.34
N THR A 202 5.58 -11.91 0.44
CA THR A 202 6.46 -12.67 -0.45
C THR A 202 6.17 -12.34 -1.91
N VAL A 203 7.23 -12.34 -2.72
CA VAL A 203 7.15 -12.21 -4.18
C VAL A 203 7.94 -13.37 -4.76
N ASN A 204 7.31 -14.18 -5.61
CA ASN A 204 7.93 -15.38 -6.20
C ASN A 204 8.55 -16.33 -5.15
N GLY A 205 7.99 -16.37 -3.94
CA GLY A 205 8.45 -17.23 -2.84
C GLY A 205 9.53 -16.61 -1.93
N GLU A 206 10.08 -15.44 -2.29
CA GLU A 206 11.08 -14.74 -1.49
C GLU A 206 10.48 -13.61 -0.66
N ASP A 207 11.09 -13.31 0.49
CA ASP A 207 10.70 -12.22 1.36
C ASP A 207 10.84 -10.86 0.66
N HIS A 208 9.76 -10.09 0.63
CA HIS A 208 9.73 -8.76 0.05
C HIS A 208 9.36 -7.72 1.10
N ASP A 209 10.24 -6.74 1.27
CA ASP A 209 9.99 -5.62 2.16
C ASP A 209 9.25 -4.50 1.43
N SER A 210 8.00 -4.28 1.82
CA SER A 210 7.17 -3.17 1.37
C SER A 210 6.52 -2.54 2.59
N PRO A 211 6.97 -1.36 3.03
CA PRO A 211 6.39 -0.76 4.22
C PRO A 211 4.91 -0.44 4.01
N CYS A 212 4.09 -1.15 4.77
CA CYS A 212 2.64 -1.12 4.69
C CYS A 212 2.05 -0.86 6.08
N ILE A 213 0.80 -0.42 6.07
CA ILE A 213 -0.04 -0.25 7.24
C ILE A 213 -1.28 -1.10 7.08
N PHE A 214 -1.87 -1.51 8.19
CA PHE A 214 -3.22 -2.04 8.21
C PHE A 214 -4.15 -0.97 8.78
N GLN A 215 -5.24 -0.66 8.07
CA GLN A 215 -6.24 0.30 8.50
C GLN A 215 -7.63 -0.32 8.53
N ILE A 216 -8.40 0.01 9.57
CA ILE A 216 -9.81 -0.36 9.70
C ILE A 216 -10.67 0.91 9.63
N TRP A 217 -11.58 0.96 8.68
CA TRP A 217 -12.51 2.06 8.46
C TRP A 217 -13.96 1.59 8.59
N GLU A 218 -14.81 2.39 9.22
CA GLU A 218 -16.24 2.12 9.39
C GLU A 218 -17.09 3.27 8.82
N ARG A 219 -18.12 2.92 8.04
CA ARG A 219 -19.14 3.86 7.58
C ARG A 219 -20.05 4.27 8.74
N LYS A 220 -20.20 5.56 8.94
CA LYS A 220 -21.17 6.17 9.86
C LYS A 220 -22.23 6.95 9.08
N SER A 221 -23.34 7.27 9.75
CA SER A 221 -24.44 8.06 9.21
C SER A 221 -24.09 9.54 9.01
N PHE A 222 -22.94 9.98 9.52
CA PHE A 222 -22.45 11.35 9.41
C PHE A 222 -21.02 11.39 8.87
N ASN A 223 -20.69 12.50 8.23
CA ASN A 223 -19.36 12.72 7.66
C ASN A 223 -18.34 13.07 8.76
N ARG A 224 -17.12 12.53 8.63
CA ARG A 224 -15.97 12.95 9.44
C ARG A 224 -15.61 14.40 9.13
N LYS A 225 -15.09 15.12 10.13
CA LYS A 225 -14.54 16.47 9.92
C LYS A 225 -13.22 16.37 9.15
N ILE A 226 -13.05 17.24 8.16
CA ILE A 226 -11.76 17.43 7.50
C ILE A 226 -11.03 18.52 8.28
N PRO A 227 -9.78 18.30 8.74
CA PRO A 227 -9.00 19.38 9.33
C PRO A 227 -8.88 20.55 8.34
N GLU A 228 -9.33 21.73 8.75
CA GLU A 228 -9.13 22.93 7.96
C GLU A 228 -7.68 23.36 8.06
N VAL A 229 -7.05 23.61 6.91
CA VAL A 229 -5.74 24.25 6.87
C VAL A 229 -6.01 25.75 7.02
N PRO A 230 -5.49 26.42 8.07
CA PRO A 230 -5.71 27.86 8.22
C PRO A 230 -5.10 28.62 7.04
N PRO A 231 -5.62 29.80 6.67
CA PRO A 231 -4.99 30.61 5.64
C PRO A 231 -3.61 31.10 6.12
N PRO A 232 -2.66 31.36 5.19
CA PRO A 232 -1.43 32.07 5.51
C PRO A 232 -1.69 33.38 6.25
N ASN A 233 -0.94 33.64 7.33
CA ASN A 233 -1.07 34.87 8.12
C ASN A 233 0.18 35.76 7.98
N GLY A 234 0.07 36.90 7.29
CA GLY A 234 1.18 37.84 7.09
C GLY A 234 2.21 37.42 6.03
N TYR A 235 1.90 36.40 5.24
CA TYR A 235 2.70 35.95 4.09
C TYR A 235 1.79 35.30 3.04
N VAL A 236 2.29 35.16 1.82
CA VAL A 236 1.60 34.48 0.71
C VAL A 236 2.54 33.54 -0.03
N PHE A 237 2.03 32.41 -0.52
CA PHE A 237 2.79 31.55 -1.42
C PHE A 237 2.84 32.15 -2.81
N VAL A 238 4.03 32.22 -3.38
CA VAL A 238 4.28 32.81 -4.71
C VAL A 238 5.08 31.85 -5.58
N LYS A 239 5.13 32.12 -6.89
CA LYS A 239 6.07 31.44 -7.79
C LYS A 239 7.48 32.01 -7.63
N LYS A 240 8.51 31.31 -8.12
CA LYS A 240 9.91 31.73 -7.92
C LYS A 240 10.20 33.10 -8.53
N GLU A 241 9.58 33.43 -9.65
CA GLU A 241 9.73 34.71 -10.36
C GLU A 241 8.94 35.87 -9.75
N LYS A 242 8.16 35.63 -8.69
CA LYS A 242 7.30 36.63 -8.04
C LYS A 242 7.90 37.15 -6.74
N GLU A 243 9.19 37.46 -6.78
CA GLU A 243 9.96 38.08 -5.69
C GLU A 243 9.72 37.42 -4.32
N PRO A 244 9.94 36.10 -4.19
CA PRO A 244 9.85 35.46 -2.90
C PRO A 244 10.97 35.93 -1.98
N MET A 245 10.69 35.89 -0.68
CA MET A 245 11.64 36.24 0.37
C MET A 245 12.20 34.99 1.06
N LEU A 246 11.46 33.89 1.02
CA LEU A 246 11.85 32.62 1.62
C LEU A 246 11.57 31.45 0.68
N SER A 247 12.44 30.45 0.72
CA SER A 247 12.27 29.15 0.09
C SER A 247 12.08 28.06 1.15
N LEU A 248 11.16 27.13 0.89
CA LEU A 248 10.76 26.07 1.82
C LEU A 248 10.96 24.72 1.14
N ARG A 249 11.90 23.91 1.62
CA ARG A 249 12.21 22.60 1.05
C ARG A 249 11.05 21.62 1.29
N ARG A 250 10.28 21.33 0.24
CA ARG A 250 9.09 20.46 0.34
C ARG A 250 9.39 18.98 0.18
N VAL A 251 10.54 18.60 -0.37
CA VAL A 251 10.86 17.18 -0.65
C VAL A 251 12.36 16.91 -0.64
N GLY A 252 12.74 15.67 -0.28
CA GLY A 252 14.12 15.18 -0.24
C GLY A 252 14.68 15.14 1.18
N VAL A 253 15.96 14.76 1.32
CA VAL A 253 16.62 14.56 2.63
C VAL A 253 16.45 15.76 3.58
N PHE A 254 16.49 16.97 3.02
CA PHE A 254 16.35 18.25 3.73
C PHE A 254 14.91 18.80 3.78
N ALA A 255 13.89 17.99 3.50
CA ALA A 255 12.50 18.44 3.60
C ALA A 255 12.24 19.07 5.00
N GLY A 256 11.60 20.23 5.01
CA GLY A 256 11.36 21.04 6.23
C GLY A 256 12.30 22.21 6.39
N LYS A 257 13.44 22.22 5.70
CA LYS A 257 14.37 23.35 5.78
C LYS A 257 13.82 24.60 5.07
N VAL A 258 14.04 25.75 5.70
CA VAL A 258 13.68 27.07 5.20
C VAL A 258 14.95 27.90 5.07
N ASP A 259 15.03 28.71 4.01
CA ASP A 259 16.21 29.48 3.63
C ASP A 259 15.77 30.81 2.97
N ILE A 260 16.59 31.86 3.09
CA ILE A 260 16.41 33.13 2.37
C ILE A 260 16.89 33.04 0.92
N SER A 261 17.71 32.04 0.61
CA SER A 261 18.26 31.81 -0.73
C SER A 261 17.16 31.33 -1.68
N ILE A 262 17.01 32.02 -2.81
CA ILE A 262 15.97 31.74 -3.82
C ILE A 262 16.58 31.20 -5.12
N HIS A 263 17.64 31.85 -5.62
CA HIS A 263 18.13 31.66 -6.98
C HIS A 263 18.58 30.22 -7.27
N ASP A 264 19.27 29.59 -6.32
CA ASP A 264 19.80 28.23 -6.40
C ASP A 264 18.72 27.14 -6.15
N LYS A 265 17.49 27.52 -5.79
CA LYS A 265 16.44 26.57 -5.41
C LYS A 265 15.54 26.20 -6.58
N SER A 266 15.24 24.91 -6.74
CA SER A 266 14.33 24.41 -7.78
C SER A 266 12.86 24.41 -7.32
N GLU A 267 11.95 24.85 -8.20
CA GLU A 267 10.49 24.83 -7.97
C GLU A 267 9.91 23.42 -7.78
N GLN A 268 10.59 22.40 -8.32
CA GLN A 268 10.16 21.01 -8.15
C GLN A 268 10.33 20.54 -6.70
N SER A 269 11.30 21.12 -5.98
CA SER A 269 11.67 20.72 -4.63
C SER A 269 11.41 21.74 -3.54
N HIS A 270 10.97 22.95 -3.90
CA HIS A 270 10.68 24.02 -2.94
C HIS A 270 9.31 24.64 -3.19
N TYR A 271 8.70 25.11 -2.10
CA TYR A 271 7.72 26.19 -2.18
C TYR A 271 8.41 27.52 -1.91
N PHE A 272 7.78 28.61 -2.32
CA PHE A 272 8.29 29.96 -2.12
C PHE A 272 7.21 30.83 -1.48
N ILE A 273 7.60 31.70 -0.56
CA ILE A 273 6.69 32.65 0.08
C ILE A 273 7.24 34.08 0.02
N LYS A 274 6.33 35.04 -0.08
CA LYS A 274 6.59 36.47 0.09
C LYS A 274 5.92 36.91 1.39
N ILE A 275 6.67 37.57 2.27
CA ILE A 275 6.12 38.15 3.49
C ILE A 275 5.35 39.42 3.11
N THR A 276 4.14 39.58 3.64
CA THR A 276 3.27 40.73 3.34
C THR A 276 3.08 41.66 4.53
N ASN A 277 3.46 41.23 5.74
CA ASN A 277 3.44 42.04 6.94
C ASN A 277 4.83 42.63 7.21
N GLU A 278 4.93 43.96 7.29
CA GLU A 278 6.19 44.68 7.49
C GLU A 278 6.93 44.28 8.78
N THR A 279 6.21 44.09 9.89
CA THR A 279 6.80 43.65 11.16
C THR A 279 7.44 42.26 11.05
N LEU A 280 6.96 41.41 10.15
CA LEU A 280 7.57 40.09 9.90
C LEU A 280 8.79 40.17 9.00
N ILE A 281 8.90 41.19 8.14
CA ILE A 281 10.07 41.38 7.26
C ILE A 281 11.32 41.59 8.11
N GLU A 282 11.22 42.41 9.16
CA GLU A 282 12.32 42.66 10.10
C GLU A 282 12.74 41.40 10.88
N LYS A 283 11.85 40.41 10.99
CA LYS A 283 12.04 39.16 11.74
C LYS A 283 12.29 37.94 10.86
N ILE A 284 12.68 38.13 9.60
CA ILE A 284 12.90 37.02 8.64
C ILE A 284 13.88 35.97 9.18
N ASN A 285 14.97 36.38 9.82
CA ASN A 285 15.94 35.43 10.38
C ASN A 285 15.36 34.60 11.52
N GLU A 286 14.57 35.21 12.41
CA GLU A 286 13.86 34.50 13.49
C GLU A 286 12.85 33.47 12.94
N ILE A 287 12.16 33.81 11.84
CA ILE A 287 11.27 32.87 11.14
C ILE A 287 12.05 31.68 10.60
N VAL A 288 13.19 31.92 9.94
CA VAL A 288 14.05 30.85 9.40
C VAL A 288 14.56 29.94 10.51
N GLU A 289 15.05 30.50 11.61
CA GLU A 289 15.53 29.74 12.76
C GLU A 289 14.42 28.89 13.40
N TYR A 290 13.26 29.50 13.64
CA TYR A 290 12.09 28.80 14.17
C TYR A 290 11.71 27.62 13.28
N MET A 291 11.51 27.87 11.98
CA MET A 291 11.07 26.84 11.04
C MET A 291 12.09 25.71 10.90
N ASN A 292 13.38 26.02 10.98
CA ASN A 292 14.45 25.03 10.92
C ASN A 292 14.60 24.20 12.21
N SER A 293 13.99 24.66 13.32
CA SER A 293 13.89 23.92 14.59
C SER A 293 12.69 22.97 14.66
N VAL A 294 11.71 23.12 13.75
CA VAL A 294 10.51 22.27 13.73
C VAL A 294 10.87 20.83 13.36
N ALA A 295 10.47 19.89 14.21
CA ALA A 295 10.55 18.46 13.92
C ALA A 295 9.28 17.99 13.19
N TYR A 296 9.41 17.72 11.90
CA TYR A 296 8.33 17.18 11.07
C TYR A 296 8.30 15.66 11.12
N GLU A 297 7.10 15.08 11.07
CA GLU A 297 6.92 13.63 11.02
C GLU A 297 7.04 13.10 9.58
N PHE A 298 8.06 12.28 9.34
CA PHE A 298 8.32 11.69 8.03
C PHE A 298 8.00 10.21 7.92
N ASN A 299 7.52 9.59 9.00
CA ASN A 299 7.24 8.14 9.09
C ASN A 299 5.98 7.72 8.29
N ASN A 300 5.56 8.54 7.34
CA ASN A 300 4.31 8.38 6.60
C ASN A 300 4.55 7.99 5.14
N THR A 301 5.79 7.80 4.68
CA THR A 301 6.09 7.35 3.30
C THR A 301 7.40 6.59 3.21
N VAL A 302 7.49 5.70 2.23
CA VAL A 302 8.73 5.00 1.81
C VAL A 302 9.53 5.78 0.77
N GLY A 303 8.92 6.80 0.18
CA GLY A 303 9.57 7.72 -0.75
C GLY A 303 10.32 8.84 -0.05
N PRO A 304 10.91 9.77 -0.82
CA PRO A 304 11.61 10.92 -0.26
C PRO A 304 10.73 11.65 0.76
N LYS A 305 11.32 12.06 1.89
CA LYS A 305 10.67 12.91 2.89
C LYS A 305 9.96 14.06 2.19
N SER A 306 8.73 14.37 2.59
CA SER A 306 7.94 15.41 1.94
C SER A 306 7.05 16.13 2.93
N ILE A 307 6.87 17.44 2.71
CA ILE A 307 5.99 18.30 3.51
C ILE A 307 5.05 19.02 2.56
N SER A 308 3.76 18.99 2.88
CA SER A 308 2.72 19.70 2.14
C SER A 308 2.71 21.19 2.46
N LYS A 309 2.06 21.99 1.61
CA LYS A 309 1.82 23.41 1.91
C LYS A 309 1.09 23.60 3.24
N GLY A 310 0.11 22.73 3.54
CA GLY A 310 -0.68 22.83 4.77
C GLY A 310 0.14 22.63 6.03
N GLU A 311 1.05 21.65 6.04
CA GLU A 311 1.98 21.42 7.16
C GLU A 311 2.91 22.63 7.38
N PHE A 312 3.42 23.24 6.30
CA PHE A 312 4.17 24.48 6.42
C PHE A 312 3.32 25.64 6.96
N ILE A 313 2.07 25.77 6.50
CA ILE A 313 1.19 26.85 6.95
C ILE A 313 0.89 26.75 8.44
N VAL A 314 0.62 25.55 8.96
CA VAL A 314 0.35 25.34 10.38
C VAL A 314 1.54 25.83 11.23
N GLU A 315 2.77 25.48 10.86
CA GLU A 315 3.96 25.84 11.64
C GLU A 315 4.38 27.31 11.46
N LEU A 316 4.27 27.85 10.24
CA LEU A 316 4.51 29.26 9.97
C LEU A 316 3.51 30.15 10.73
N ASN A 317 2.23 29.79 10.75
CA ASN A 317 1.23 30.56 11.49
C ASN A 317 1.51 30.55 13.01
N LYS A 318 1.99 29.43 13.57
CA LYS A 318 2.44 29.39 14.98
C LYS A 318 3.64 30.30 15.22
N CYS A 319 4.61 30.31 14.30
CA CYS A 319 5.76 31.21 14.34
C CYS A 319 5.32 32.68 14.34
N VAL A 320 4.50 33.06 13.36
CA VAL A 320 3.97 34.42 13.20
C VAL A 320 3.22 34.89 14.45
N GLN A 321 2.35 34.03 15.02
CA GLN A 321 1.63 34.37 16.24
C GLN A 321 2.57 34.65 17.42
N LYS A 322 3.64 33.87 17.59
CA LYS A 322 4.66 34.12 18.62
C LYS A 322 5.35 35.45 18.39
N LEU A 323 5.82 35.71 17.17
CA LEU A 323 6.58 36.91 16.84
C LEU A 323 5.78 38.21 16.92
N VAL A 324 4.46 38.14 16.68
CA VAL A 324 3.55 39.30 16.79
C VAL A 324 3.14 39.57 18.24
N ASN A 325 3.06 38.54 19.09
CA ASN A 325 2.64 38.67 20.49
C ASN A 325 3.77 39.08 21.45
N THR A 326 5.04 38.94 21.06
CA THR A 326 6.21 39.39 21.86
C THR A 326 6.46 40.90 21.70
N LYS A 327 5.47 41.73 22.01
CA LYS A 327 5.61 43.19 22.07
C LYS A 327 6.20 43.64 23.41
#